data_AF-A0A838B2R8-F1
#
_entry.id   AF-A0A838B2R8-F1
#
_cell.length_a   1.000
_cell.length_b   1.000
_cell.length_c   1.000
_cell.angle_alpha   90.00
_cell.angle_beta   90.00
_cell.angle_gamma   90.00
#
_symmetry.space_group_name_H-M   'P 1'
#
loop_
_entity.id
_entity.type
_entity.pdbx_description
1 polymer ?
#
loop_
_entity_poly.entity_id
_entity_poly.type
_entity_poly.pdbx_seq_one_letter_code
_entity_poly.pdbx_strand_id
1 'polypeptide(L)'
;MTLGIADAEAILRSRLGEPAKLPTDYVVGFTTPSGKVLAIHREATETRIWFQPPAPPILDGVHLMDSVSNSNSNINGPLLPLRAPTTLRVEIDGPGALNSFLDWYTSSESKADSITAGAGVDPRTFHQAFMRFQALVTAKSGRPFASFGEGLIHDWESYKPRLRAHALGLLRAGDWSEADIGSGTILNSMTEAIEIQDSRSNLTNNLVFWQNRYGHANRDHRVLLEAASNPKLRREIEALLFGLFRGNADEGVTFDRLSELTGGKYPLLAYFYFLKDMDRFMPVQPTGFDRAFRALGIDFSTLRQCSWENYSTYNRTLAALRSLVGATAGLKDVRLVDAHSFCWMLATLLKMEAEGSIAKAAVGKDQVRYLGGREKSIIAMRLSVENTVKNANGQIVQRILKNKELRMTSAELEKLIASLLDLQDNRCALTGIPFQFLGPEADKNLLPSLDRIDSAGHYEVGNLQVVCQFINFWKGDSDNAEFQRLLMLVRGIES
;
A
#
# COMPACT_ATOMS: atom_id res chain seq x y z
N MET A 1 -49.67 -10.86 23.07
CA MET A 1 -50.47 -11.67 22.13
C MET A 1 -49.47 -12.26 21.16
N THR A 2 -49.21 -13.56 21.19
CA THR A 2 -48.21 -14.21 20.34
C THR A 2 -48.63 -14.18 18.87
N LEU A 3 -47.69 -13.91 17.97
CA LEU A 3 -47.94 -13.96 16.53
C LEU A 3 -48.18 -15.41 16.09
N GLY A 4 -49.34 -15.69 15.52
CA GLY A 4 -49.65 -16.99 14.93
C GLY A 4 -48.86 -17.27 13.67
N ILE A 5 -48.47 -18.53 13.45
CA ILE A 5 -47.66 -18.96 12.28
C ILE A 5 -48.32 -18.59 10.95
N ALA A 6 -49.65 -18.75 10.83
CA ALA A 6 -50.37 -18.43 9.60
C ALA A 6 -50.31 -16.93 9.27
N ASP A 7 -50.43 -16.06 10.27
CA ASP A 7 -50.33 -14.61 10.10
C ASP A 7 -48.89 -14.18 9.77
N ALA A 8 -47.90 -14.82 10.41
CA ALA A 8 -46.49 -14.62 10.08
C ALA A 8 -46.18 -15.03 8.63
N GLU A 9 -46.67 -16.18 8.17
CA GLU A 9 -46.53 -16.62 6.78
C GLU A 9 -47.18 -15.64 5.79
N ALA A 10 -48.38 -15.12 6.11
CA ALA A 10 -49.06 -14.14 5.28
C ALA A 10 -48.25 -12.83 5.16
N ILE A 11 -47.69 -12.35 6.27
CA ILE A 11 -46.82 -11.16 6.28
C ILE A 11 -45.55 -11.42 5.45
N LEU A 12 -44.90 -12.57 5.63
CA LEU A 12 -43.69 -12.93 4.88
C LEU A 12 -43.95 -13.02 3.38
N ARG A 13 -45.08 -13.61 2.96
CA ARG A 13 -45.49 -13.66 1.54
C ARG A 13 -45.74 -12.28 0.95
N SER A 14 -46.43 -11.41 1.70
CA SER A 14 -46.68 -10.03 1.29
C SER A 14 -45.38 -9.23 1.11
N ARG A 15 -44.40 -9.47 1.99
CA ARG A 15 -43.14 -8.71 2.04
C ARG A 15 -42.03 -9.25 1.14
N LEU A 16 -41.93 -10.56 0.97
CA LEU A 16 -40.81 -11.23 0.30
C LEU A 16 -41.23 -12.04 -0.94
N GLY A 17 -42.54 -12.15 -1.22
CA GLY A 17 -43.06 -12.90 -2.35
C GLY A 17 -43.20 -14.39 -2.07
N GLU A 18 -43.02 -15.21 -3.11
CA GLU A 18 -43.22 -16.65 -3.00
C GLU A 18 -42.10 -17.36 -2.21
N PRO A 19 -42.42 -18.45 -1.48
CA PRO A 19 -41.43 -19.24 -0.77
C PRO A 19 -40.31 -19.74 -1.70
N ALA A 20 -39.09 -19.77 -1.17
CA ALA A 20 -37.88 -20.19 -1.89
C ALA A 20 -37.93 -21.66 -2.35
N LYS A 21 -38.80 -22.46 -1.75
CA LYS A 21 -39.14 -23.83 -2.16
C LYS A 21 -40.56 -24.16 -1.70
N LEU A 22 -41.12 -25.26 -2.20
CA LEU A 22 -42.40 -25.79 -1.73
C LEU A 22 -42.41 -25.89 -0.19
N PRO A 23 -43.37 -25.24 0.50
CA PRO A 23 -43.55 -25.35 1.95
C PRO A 23 -43.64 -26.81 2.39
N THR A 24 -42.97 -27.17 3.47
CA THR A 24 -43.19 -28.46 4.15
C THR A 24 -44.04 -28.25 5.38
N ASP A 25 -44.52 -29.32 6.00
CA ASP A 25 -45.26 -29.23 7.28
C ASP A 25 -44.39 -28.64 8.41
N TYR A 26 -43.07 -28.68 8.25
CA TYR A 26 -42.11 -28.24 9.24
C TYR A 26 -41.61 -26.80 9.03
N VAL A 27 -41.30 -26.41 7.79
CA VAL A 27 -40.63 -25.15 7.47
C VAL A 27 -41.21 -24.50 6.21
N VAL A 28 -41.38 -23.18 6.27
CA VAL A 28 -41.49 -22.32 5.08
C VAL A 28 -40.30 -21.38 5.05
N GLY A 29 -39.61 -21.29 3.91
CA GLY A 29 -38.44 -20.44 3.74
C GLY A 29 -38.63 -19.43 2.63
N PHE A 30 -37.99 -18.27 2.80
CA PHE A 30 -38.06 -17.14 1.89
C PHE A 30 -36.65 -16.65 1.60
N THR A 31 -36.49 -16.07 0.41
CA THR A 31 -35.27 -15.39 0.01
C THR A 31 -35.54 -13.91 -0.01
N THR A 32 -34.69 -13.12 0.61
CA THR A 32 -34.77 -11.65 0.57
C THR A 32 -34.29 -11.14 -0.79
N PRO A 33 -34.58 -9.87 -1.16
CA PRO A 33 -34.11 -9.30 -2.43
C PRO A 33 -32.57 -9.34 -2.60
N SER A 34 -31.81 -9.34 -1.50
CA SER A 34 -30.34 -9.43 -1.49
C SER A 34 -29.81 -10.87 -1.61
N GLY A 35 -30.69 -11.88 -1.63
CA GLY A 35 -30.31 -13.29 -1.73
C GLY A 35 -30.07 -13.99 -0.40
N LYS A 36 -30.26 -13.32 0.74
CA LYS A 36 -30.23 -14.00 2.05
C LYS A 36 -31.48 -14.83 2.26
N VAL A 37 -31.34 -15.87 3.08
CA VAL A 37 -32.40 -16.80 3.36
C VAL A 37 -32.86 -16.66 4.80
N LEU A 38 -34.17 -16.74 5.00
CA LEU A 38 -34.80 -16.91 6.30
C LEU A 38 -35.89 -17.98 6.23
N ALA A 39 -36.21 -18.59 7.36
CA ALA A 39 -37.22 -19.64 7.43
C ALA A 39 -38.00 -19.59 8.74
N ILE A 40 -39.31 -19.81 8.67
CA ILE A 40 -40.18 -19.94 9.84
C ILE A 40 -40.34 -21.42 10.23
N HIS A 41 -40.38 -21.67 11.54
CA HIS A 41 -40.72 -22.98 12.10
C HIS A 41 -42.23 -23.13 12.24
N ARG A 42 -42.86 -24.00 11.46
CA ARG A 42 -44.33 -24.12 11.41
C ARG A 42 -44.95 -24.91 12.56
N GLU A 43 -44.18 -25.82 13.17
CA GLU A 43 -44.64 -26.64 14.31
C GLU A 43 -44.42 -25.95 15.67
N ALA A 44 -43.78 -24.78 15.69
CA ALA A 44 -43.59 -24.05 16.94
C ALA A 44 -44.88 -23.39 17.41
N THR A 45 -45.07 -23.35 18.73
CA THR A 45 -46.17 -22.62 19.39
C THR A 45 -46.02 -21.10 19.28
N GLU A 46 -44.79 -20.63 19.12
CA GLU A 46 -44.41 -19.23 18.96
C GLU A 46 -43.73 -19.03 17.60
N THR A 47 -43.90 -17.85 17.00
CA THR A 47 -43.26 -17.54 15.72
C THR A 47 -41.75 -17.45 15.89
N ARG A 48 -41.05 -18.47 15.39
CA ARG A 48 -39.58 -18.55 15.42
C ARG A 48 -39.01 -18.56 14.02
N ILE A 49 -38.03 -17.70 13.79
CA ILE A 49 -37.42 -17.49 12.48
C ILE A 49 -35.93 -17.79 12.56
N TRP A 50 -35.45 -18.70 11.70
CA TRP A 50 -34.04 -18.84 11.37
C TRP A 50 -33.65 -17.83 10.31
N PHE A 51 -32.50 -17.21 10.46
CA PHE A 51 -32.00 -16.23 9.50
C PHE A 51 -30.46 -16.21 9.52
N GLN A 52 -29.87 -15.71 8.44
CA GLN A 52 -28.43 -15.53 8.36
C GLN A 52 -28.01 -14.26 9.14
N PRO A 53 -26.75 -14.14 9.61
CA PRO A 53 -26.24 -12.91 10.22
C PRO A 53 -26.53 -11.64 9.38
N PRO A 54 -26.53 -10.44 10.01
CA PRO A 54 -26.07 -10.11 11.37
C PRO A 54 -27.10 -10.37 12.48
N ALA A 55 -26.70 -10.23 13.75
CA ALA A 55 -27.64 -10.26 14.88
C ALA A 55 -28.45 -8.95 14.96
N PRO A 56 -29.75 -9.02 15.31
CA PRO A 56 -30.59 -7.84 15.44
C PRO A 56 -30.13 -6.95 16.60
N PRO A 57 -30.26 -5.62 16.48
CA PRO A 57 -30.22 -4.74 17.64
C PRO A 57 -31.41 -5.05 18.56
N ILE A 58 -31.46 -4.40 19.72
CA ILE A 58 -32.63 -4.51 20.61
C ILE A 58 -33.84 -3.92 19.87
N LEU A 59 -34.76 -4.78 19.45
CA LEU A 59 -36.02 -4.44 18.78
C LEU A 59 -37.18 -4.89 19.67
N ASP A 60 -38.19 -4.03 19.80
CA ASP A 60 -39.36 -4.32 20.63
C ASP A 60 -40.11 -5.54 20.09
N GLY A 61 -40.34 -6.53 20.97
CA GLY A 61 -40.98 -7.80 20.64
C GLY A 61 -40.18 -8.77 19.76
N VAL A 62 -38.85 -8.59 19.65
CA VAL A 62 -37.94 -9.51 18.95
C VAL A 62 -36.87 -10.03 19.91
N HIS A 63 -36.88 -11.34 20.18
CA HIS A 63 -35.98 -11.96 21.14
C HIS A 63 -35.01 -12.90 20.44
N LEU A 64 -33.70 -12.59 20.51
CA LEU A 64 -32.65 -13.47 19.98
C LEU A 64 -32.49 -14.70 20.89
N MET A 65 -32.51 -15.89 20.31
CA MET A 65 -32.41 -17.15 21.04
C MET A 65 -30.96 -17.63 21.13
N ASP A 66 -30.56 -18.11 22.32
CA ASP A 66 -29.23 -18.70 22.54
C ASP A 66 -29.03 -20.06 21.85
N SER A 67 -30.13 -20.73 21.46
CA SER A 67 -30.11 -22.03 20.78
C SER A 67 -30.84 -21.98 19.45
N VAL A 68 -30.09 -22.25 18.39
CA VAL A 68 -30.57 -22.12 17.00
C VAL A 68 -31.21 -23.42 16.51
N SER A 69 -30.70 -24.60 16.91
CA SER A 69 -31.20 -25.93 16.47
C SER A 69 -31.57 -25.97 14.98
N ASN A 70 -30.55 -25.86 14.11
CA ASN A 70 -30.68 -25.77 12.66
C ASN A 70 -30.28 -27.06 11.91
N SER A 71 -30.13 -28.19 12.60
CA SER A 71 -29.79 -29.50 12.02
C SER A 71 -30.96 -30.22 11.35
N ASN A 72 -32.09 -29.54 11.13
CA ASN A 72 -33.30 -30.16 10.60
C ASN A 72 -33.15 -30.57 9.12
N SER A 73 -33.62 -31.78 8.78
CA SER A 73 -33.59 -32.32 7.41
C SER A 73 -34.35 -31.47 6.39
N ASN A 74 -35.36 -30.71 6.83
CA ASN A 74 -36.17 -29.80 6.01
C ASN A 74 -35.47 -28.47 5.68
N ILE A 75 -34.40 -28.09 6.39
CA ILE A 75 -33.55 -26.97 6.01
C ILE A 75 -32.59 -27.47 4.93
N ASN A 76 -33.06 -27.54 3.69
CA ASN A 76 -32.36 -28.15 2.56
C ASN A 76 -32.61 -27.36 1.25
N GLY A 77 -31.91 -27.75 0.18
CA GLY A 77 -31.99 -27.08 -1.11
C GLY A 77 -31.69 -25.57 -0.98
N PRO A 78 -32.58 -24.68 -1.41
CA PRO A 78 -32.42 -23.23 -1.26
C PRO A 78 -32.24 -22.75 0.19
N LEU A 79 -32.62 -23.56 1.19
CA LEU A 79 -32.49 -23.22 2.61
C LEU A 79 -31.19 -23.69 3.25
N LEU A 80 -30.30 -24.37 2.52
CA LEU A 80 -29.01 -24.85 3.04
C LEU A 80 -28.15 -23.80 3.76
N PRO A 81 -28.13 -22.50 3.37
CA PRO A 81 -27.37 -21.49 4.10
C PRO A 81 -27.74 -21.37 5.58
N LEU A 82 -28.96 -21.77 5.97
CA LEU A 82 -29.42 -21.77 7.36
C LEU A 82 -28.87 -22.94 8.19
N ARG A 83 -28.07 -23.85 7.62
CA ARG A 83 -27.32 -24.87 8.36
C ARG A 83 -25.96 -24.39 8.86
N ALA A 84 -25.54 -23.18 8.50
CA ALA A 84 -24.26 -22.65 8.92
C ALA A 84 -24.18 -22.53 10.45
N PRO A 85 -22.99 -22.72 11.06
CA PRO A 85 -22.81 -22.48 12.50
C PRO A 85 -23.13 -21.03 12.92
N THR A 86 -23.12 -20.10 11.97
CA THR A 86 -23.40 -18.68 12.17
C THR A 86 -24.88 -18.32 12.04
N THR A 87 -25.76 -19.27 11.68
CA THR A 87 -27.21 -19.01 11.62
C THR A 87 -27.72 -18.54 12.97
N LEU A 88 -28.62 -17.57 12.96
CA LEU A 88 -29.25 -17.01 14.14
C LEU A 88 -30.73 -17.38 14.17
N ARG A 89 -31.34 -17.27 15.35
CA ARG A 89 -32.75 -17.59 15.56
C ARG A 89 -33.41 -16.57 16.47
N VAL A 90 -34.54 -16.04 16.05
CA VAL A 90 -35.34 -15.08 16.84
C VAL A 90 -36.73 -15.62 17.08
N GLU A 91 -37.31 -15.20 18.20
CA GLU A 91 -38.72 -15.31 18.52
C GLU A 91 -39.40 -13.95 18.34
N ILE A 92 -40.61 -13.94 17.79
CA ILE A 92 -41.33 -12.73 17.40
C ILE A 92 -42.70 -12.67 18.10
N ASP A 93 -42.90 -11.61 18.88
CA ASP A 93 -44.04 -11.49 19.77
C ASP A 93 -45.32 -11.05 19.05
N GLY A 94 -45.25 -10.38 17.90
CA GLY A 94 -46.43 -9.82 17.24
C GLY A 94 -46.21 -9.36 15.79
N PRO A 95 -47.29 -9.02 15.04
CA PRO A 95 -47.19 -8.55 13.66
C PRO A 95 -46.32 -7.29 13.50
N GLY A 96 -46.39 -6.37 14.46
CA GLY A 96 -45.55 -5.16 14.47
C GLY A 96 -44.07 -5.48 14.64
N ALA A 97 -43.74 -6.40 15.56
CA ALA A 97 -42.37 -6.87 15.77
C ALA A 97 -41.82 -7.60 14.52
N LEU A 98 -42.65 -8.40 13.83
CA LEU A 98 -42.25 -9.04 12.58
C LEU A 98 -41.94 -8.01 11.50
N ASN A 99 -42.79 -6.98 11.33
CA ASN A 99 -42.53 -5.94 10.35
C ASN A 99 -41.27 -5.13 10.69
N SER A 100 -41.07 -4.75 11.96
CA SER A 100 -39.85 -4.08 12.41
C SER A 100 -38.60 -4.93 12.21
N PHE A 101 -38.69 -6.23 12.47
CA PHE A 101 -37.60 -7.18 12.19
C PHE A 101 -37.29 -7.25 10.70
N LEU A 102 -38.31 -7.38 9.84
CA LEU A 102 -38.12 -7.43 8.38
C LEU A 102 -37.60 -6.10 7.83
N ASP A 103 -38.11 -4.96 8.31
CA ASP A 103 -37.63 -3.63 7.94
C ASP A 103 -36.15 -3.47 8.30
N TRP A 104 -35.76 -3.87 9.51
CA TRP A 104 -34.36 -3.87 9.92
C TRP A 104 -33.54 -4.87 9.10
N TYR A 105 -34.00 -6.10 8.91
CA TYR A 105 -33.23 -7.15 8.27
C TYR A 105 -32.98 -6.82 6.80
N THR A 106 -34.02 -6.41 6.06
CA THR A 106 -33.87 -5.97 4.66
C THR A 106 -33.24 -4.59 4.51
N SER A 107 -33.32 -3.69 5.51
CA SER A 107 -32.58 -2.40 5.49
C SER A 107 -31.12 -2.55 5.91
N SER A 108 -30.81 -3.52 6.77
CA SER A 108 -29.43 -3.93 7.06
C SER A 108 -28.82 -4.57 5.84
N GLU A 109 -29.64 -5.23 5.01
CA GLU A 109 -29.27 -5.71 3.69
C GLU A 109 -29.17 -4.58 2.69
N SER A 110 -30.04 -3.55 2.67
CA SER A 110 -29.87 -2.40 1.77
C SER A 110 -28.69 -1.52 2.17
N LYS A 111 -28.33 -1.48 3.46
CA LYS A 111 -27.07 -0.90 3.94
C LYS A 111 -25.89 -1.81 3.62
N ALA A 112 -26.00 -3.11 3.81
CA ALA A 112 -24.99 -4.07 3.40
C ALA A 112 -24.83 -4.10 1.88
N ASP A 113 -25.88 -3.79 1.11
CA ASP A 113 -25.94 -3.65 -0.35
C ASP A 113 -25.54 -2.26 -0.81
N SER A 114 -25.68 -1.22 0.00
CA SER A 114 -24.98 0.06 -0.20
C SER A 114 -23.50 -0.02 0.20
N ILE A 115 -23.13 -1.04 0.99
CA ILE A 115 -21.76 -1.36 1.41
C ILE A 115 -21.15 -2.44 0.48
N THR A 116 -21.95 -3.28 -0.20
CA THR A 116 -21.52 -4.33 -1.16
C THR A 116 -21.70 -3.92 -2.61
N ALA A 117 -22.59 -2.95 -2.93
CA ALA A 117 -22.41 -2.08 -4.09
C ALA A 117 -21.27 -1.14 -3.73
N GLY A 118 -20.05 -1.50 -4.15
CA GLY A 118 -18.80 -0.82 -3.76
C GLY A 118 -19.01 0.69 -3.67
N ALA A 119 -18.87 1.21 -2.45
CA ALA A 119 -19.25 2.56 -2.03
C ALA A 119 -19.56 3.46 -3.23
N GLY A 120 -20.84 3.55 -3.61
CA GLY A 120 -21.25 4.20 -4.84
C GLY A 120 -20.74 5.63 -4.85
N VAL A 121 -19.59 5.85 -5.50
CA VAL A 121 -19.00 7.17 -5.58
C VAL A 121 -19.82 7.92 -6.59
N ASP A 122 -20.57 8.94 -6.13
CA ASP A 122 -21.31 9.80 -7.02
C ASP A 122 -20.36 10.36 -8.09
N PRO A 123 -20.57 10.08 -9.39
CA PRO A 123 -19.63 10.50 -10.43
C PRO A 123 -19.39 12.01 -10.46
N ARG A 124 -20.38 12.82 -10.03
CA ARG A 124 -20.22 14.28 -9.94
C ARG A 124 -19.28 14.65 -8.81
N THR A 125 -19.49 14.09 -7.62
CA THR A 125 -18.60 14.27 -6.47
C THR A 125 -17.19 13.80 -6.77
N PHE A 126 -17.04 12.64 -7.41
CA PHE A 126 -15.74 12.15 -7.89
C PHE A 126 -15.08 13.13 -8.85
N HIS A 127 -15.82 13.62 -9.85
CA HIS A 127 -15.29 14.56 -10.82
C HIS A 127 -14.81 15.87 -10.16
N GLN A 128 -15.58 16.42 -9.21
CA GLN A 128 -15.17 17.59 -8.43
C GLN A 128 -13.88 17.33 -7.64
N ALA A 129 -13.80 16.19 -6.95
CA ALA A 129 -12.60 15.80 -6.21
C ALA A 129 -11.39 15.60 -7.14
N PHE A 130 -11.60 15.04 -8.33
CA PHE A 130 -10.56 14.85 -9.34
C PHE A 130 -10.08 16.18 -9.93
N MET A 131 -10.99 17.13 -10.18
CA MET A 131 -10.60 18.49 -10.61
C MET A 131 -9.80 19.22 -9.52
N ARG A 132 -10.18 19.05 -8.25
CA ARG A 132 -9.38 19.56 -7.12
C ARG A 132 -8.00 18.90 -7.07
N PHE A 133 -7.93 17.58 -7.25
CA PHE A 133 -6.66 16.85 -7.38
C PHE A 133 -5.79 17.45 -8.50
N GLN A 134 -6.34 17.67 -9.68
CA GLN A 134 -5.62 18.29 -10.81
C GLN A 134 -5.07 19.68 -10.46
N ALA A 135 -5.89 20.52 -9.82
CA ALA A 135 -5.47 21.85 -9.39
C ALA A 135 -4.32 21.78 -8.38
N LEU A 136 -4.39 20.87 -7.40
CA LEU A 136 -3.37 20.70 -6.37
C LEU A 136 -2.06 20.13 -6.94
N VAL A 137 -2.13 19.14 -7.85
CA VAL A 137 -0.96 18.61 -8.55
C VAL A 137 -0.29 19.70 -9.38
N THR A 138 -1.09 20.50 -10.10
CA THR A 138 -0.57 21.63 -10.90
C THR A 138 0.06 22.70 -10.02
N ALA A 139 -0.59 23.08 -8.92
CA ALA A 139 -0.03 24.05 -7.98
C ALA A 139 1.28 23.56 -7.36
N LYS A 140 1.38 22.26 -7.06
CA LYS A 140 2.57 21.68 -6.42
C LYS A 140 3.73 21.45 -7.38
N SER A 141 3.47 21.02 -8.62
CA SER A 141 4.50 20.57 -9.57
C SER A 141 4.68 21.49 -10.79
N GLY A 142 3.79 22.47 -10.98
CA GLY A 142 3.74 23.30 -12.18
C GLY A 142 3.19 22.61 -13.43
N ARG A 143 2.81 21.32 -13.34
CA ARG A 143 2.25 20.54 -14.44
C ARG A 143 1.01 19.76 -13.98
N PRO A 144 -0.01 19.60 -14.83
CA PRO A 144 -1.17 18.77 -14.50
C PRO A 144 -0.80 17.29 -14.46
N PHE A 145 -1.60 16.49 -13.75
CA PHE A 145 -1.54 15.04 -13.85
C PHE A 145 -1.99 14.60 -15.24
N ALA A 146 -1.21 13.72 -15.87
CA ALA A 146 -1.50 13.13 -17.17
C ALA A 146 -1.63 11.61 -17.08
N SER A 147 -0.71 10.93 -16.39
CA SER A 147 -0.74 9.49 -16.17
C SER A 147 -0.01 9.10 -14.88
N PHE A 148 -0.12 7.83 -14.47
CA PHE A 148 0.64 7.25 -13.35
C PHE A 148 2.10 6.91 -13.72
N GLY A 149 2.46 6.99 -15.00
CA GLY A 149 3.79 6.69 -15.52
C GLY A 149 4.78 7.85 -15.44
N GLU A 150 4.32 9.07 -15.14
CA GLU A 150 5.14 10.27 -15.15
C GLU A 150 4.67 11.33 -14.14
N GLY A 151 5.45 12.40 -14.01
CA GLY A 151 5.11 13.56 -13.18
C GLY A 151 5.15 13.27 -11.68
N LEU A 152 4.49 14.15 -10.92
CA LEU A 152 4.57 14.15 -9.46
C LEU A 152 4.14 12.81 -8.83
N ILE A 153 3.10 12.18 -9.38
CA ILE A 153 2.59 10.91 -8.86
C ILE A 153 3.55 9.75 -9.08
N HIS A 154 4.23 9.71 -10.22
CA HIS A 154 5.26 8.71 -10.48
C HIS A 154 6.43 8.87 -9.52
N ASP A 155 6.91 10.11 -9.32
CA ASP A 155 8.03 10.40 -8.42
C ASP A 155 7.73 9.98 -6.97
N TRP A 156 6.48 10.09 -6.53
CA TRP A 156 6.08 9.77 -5.16
C TRP A 156 5.72 8.30 -4.97
N GLU A 157 5.04 7.68 -5.94
CA GLU A 157 4.29 6.43 -5.70
C GLU A 157 4.84 5.22 -6.45
N SER A 158 5.71 5.41 -7.46
CA SER A 158 6.26 4.32 -8.30
C SER A 158 7.14 3.32 -7.54
N TYR A 159 7.54 3.62 -6.31
CA TYR A 159 8.39 2.75 -5.51
C TYR A 159 7.68 1.48 -5.01
N LYS A 160 6.34 1.45 -4.89
CA LYS A 160 5.63 0.33 -4.22
C LYS A 160 5.81 -1.02 -4.93
N PRO A 161 5.67 -1.14 -6.27
CA PRO A 161 5.93 -2.40 -6.95
C PRO A 161 7.38 -2.86 -6.81
N ARG A 162 8.34 -1.92 -6.86
CA ARG A 162 9.78 -2.22 -6.65
C ARG A 162 10.05 -2.70 -5.22
N LEU A 163 9.44 -2.04 -4.24
CA LEU A 163 9.52 -2.41 -2.82
C LEU A 163 8.97 -3.82 -2.62
N ARG A 164 7.81 -4.14 -3.20
CA ARG A 164 7.21 -5.47 -3.14
C ARG A 164 8.12 -6.52 -3.75
N ALA A 165 8.65 -6.28 -4.95
CA ALA A 165 9.54 -7.23 -5.62
C ALA A 165 10.79 -7.52 -4.78
N HIS A 166 11.39 -6.49 -4.18
CA HIS A 166 12.51 -6.65 -3.27
C HIS A 166 12.13 -7.43 -2.00
N ALA A 167 11.01 -7.08 -1.37
CA ALA A 167 10.50 -7.75 -0.18
C ALA A 167 10.20 -9.23 -0.42
N LEU A 168 9.63 -9.59 -1.58
CA LEU A 168 9.40 -10.99 -1.96
C LEU A 168 10.72 -11.77 -2.15
N GLY A 169 11.76 -11.10 -2.66
CA GLY A 169 13.10 -11.65 -2.79
C GLY A 169 13.77 -11.94 -1.44
N LEU A 170 13.44 -11.19 -0.39
CA LEU A 170 13.86 -11.45 1.00
C LEU A 170 12.98 -12.50 1.67
N LEU A 171 11.67 -12.42 1.44
CA LEU A 171 10.68 -13.29 2.06
C LEU A 171 10.88 -14.76 1.69
N ARG A 172 11.17 -15.03 0.40
CA ARG A 172 11.44 -16.36 -0.16
C ARG A 172 10.44 -17.42 0.29
N ALA A 173 9.15 -17.06 0.37
CA ALA A 173 8.12 -17.94 0.91
C ALA A 173 8.03 -19.29 0.18
N GLY A 174 8.40 -19.33 -1.11
CA GLY A 174 8.48 -20.56 -1.90
C GLY A 174 9.41 -21.63 -1.35
N ASP A 175 10.41 -21.22 -0.56
CA ASP A 175 11.41 -22.10 0.04
C ASP A 175 10.95 -22.68 1.41
N TRP A 176 9.83 -22.20 1.96
CA TRP A 176 9.33 -22.66 3.26
C TRP A 176 8.68 -24.04 3.21
N SER A 177 8.85 -24.78 4.31
CA SER A 177 8.27 -26.08 4.60
C SER A 177 7.47 -26.07 5.92
N GLU A 178 6.63 -27.08 6.15
CA GLU A 178 5.90 -27.21 7.42
C GLU A 178 6.84 -27.38 8.63
N ALA A 179 8.04 -27.92 8.41
CA ALA A 179 9.06 -28.07 9.46
C ALA A 179 9.61 -26.71 9.94
N ASP A 180 9.48 -25.66 9.13
CA ASP A 180 9.90 -24.31 9.51
C ASP A 180 8.93 -23.66 10.52
N ILE A 181 7.72 -24.21 10.70
CA ILE A 181 6.72 -23.67 11.64
C ILE A 181 7.19 -23.87 13.09
N GLY A 182 7.46 -22.76 13.78
CA GLY A 182 7.98 -22.71 15.14
C GLY A 182 9.51 -22.60 15.22
N SER A 183 10.22 -22.69 14.09
CA SER A 183 11.68 -22.62 14.03
C SER A 183 12.22 -21.19 14.17
N GLY A 184 11.44 -20.18 13.77
CA GLY A 184 11.90 -18.79 13.63
C GLY A 184 12.32 -18.40 12.21
N THR A 185 12.45 -19.34 11.28
CA THR A 185 12.83 -19.07 9.88
C THR A 185 11.83 -18.13 9.20
N ILE A 186 10.53 -18.45 9.28
CA ILE A 186 9.46 -17.66 8.65
C ILE A 186 9.39 -16.27 9.26
N LEU A 187 9.51 -16.20 10.59
CA LEU A 187 9.47 -14.96 11.35
C LEU A 187 10.65 -14.03 10.98
N ASN A 188 11.85 -14.58 10.83
CA ASN A 188 13.03 -13.84 10.40
C ASN A 188 12.87 -13.32 8.97
N SER A 189 12.44 -14.16 8.02
CA SER A 189 12.18 -13.75 6.64
C SER A 189 11.12 -12.63 6.54
N MET A 190 10.06 -12.69 7.35
CA MET A 190 9.08 -11.60 7.44
C MET A 190 9.70 -10.31 7.98
N THR A 191 10.55 -10.42 8.99
CA THR A 191 11.20 -9.25 9.61
C THR A 191 12.14 -8.57 8.61
N GLU A 192 12.93 -9.35 7.86
CA GLU A 192 13.78 -8.84 6.77
C GLU A 192 12.95 -8.19 5.65
N ALA A 193 11.82 -8.80 5.26
CA ALA A 193 10.92 -8.22 4.27
C ALA A 193 10.25 -6.92 4.75
N ILE A 194 10.11 -6.69 6.06
CA ILE A 194 9.56 -5.46 6.62
C ILE A 194 10.66 -4.38 6.74
N GLU A 195 11.82 -4.72 7.28
CA GLU A 195 12.90 -3.80 7.64
C GLU A 195 13.81 -3.44 6.45
N ILE A 196 13.21 -3.00 5.35
CA ILE A 196 13.93 -2.63 4.13
C ILE A 196 14.42 -1.19 4.22
N GLN A 197 15.74 -1.02 4.21
CA GLN A 197 16.43 0.26 4.02
C GLN A 197 17.66 0.07 3.14
N ASP A 198 17.52 0.31 1.83
CA ASP A 198 18.60 0.26 0.86
C ASP A 198 18.91 1.65 0.31
N SER A 199 20.02 2.22 0.78
CA SER A 199 20.53 3.52 0.35
C SER A 199 21.05 3.52 -1.09
N ARG A 200 21.48 2.37 -1.64
CA ARG A 200 22.03 2.26 -3.00
C ARG A 200 20.94 2.35 -4.05
N SER A 201 19.79 1.72 -3.78
CA SER A 201 18.62 1.75 -4.66
C SER A 201 17.59 2.81 -4.29
N ASN A 202 17.87 3.61 -3.23
CA ASN A 202 16.95 4.57 -2.62
C ASN A 202 15.57 3.96 -2.35
N LEU A 203 15.58 2.78 -1.72
CA LEU A 203 14.39 1.97 -1.47
C LEU A 203 14.25 1.74 0.04
N THR A 204 13.21 2.32 0.62
CA THR A 204 12.87 2.16 2.03
C THR A 204 11.42 1.70 2.14
N ASN A 205 11.13 0.76 3.04
CA ASN A 205 9.75 0.42 3.34
C ASN A 205 9.09 1.55 4.15
N ASN A 206 8.29 2.37 3.47
CA ASN A 206 7.51 3.45 4.09
C ASN A 206 6.03 3.06 4.29
N LEU A 207 5.64 1.82 3.99
CA LEU A 207 4.26 1.34 4.12
C LEU A 207 3.94 0.88 5.54
N VAL A 208 4.97 0.55 6.33
CA VAL A 208 4.88 0.05 7.70
C VAL A 208 5.83 0.86 8.57
N PHE A 209 5.41 1.24 9.78
CA PHE A 209 6.28 1.96 10.70
C PHE A 209 7.18 0.98 11.47
N TRP A 210 8.34 0.64 10.91
CA TRP A 210 9.24 -0.39 11.46
C TRP A 210 10.48 0.18 12.17
N GLN A 211 10.82 1.46 11.97
CA GLN A 211 12.04 2.06 12.51
C GLN A 211 11.94 2.26 14.03
N ASN A 212 13.03 2.01 14.75
CA ASN A 212 13.10 2.21 16.19
C ASN A 212 13.29 3.69 16.61
N ARG A 213 12.74 4.65 15.85
CA ARG A 213 12.92 6.09 16.08
C ARG A 213 12.20 6.57 17.34
N TYR A 214 11.06 5.97 17.65
CA TYR A 214 10.23 6.32 18.82
C TYR A 214 10.19 5.18 19.85
N GLY A 215 11.18 4.27 19.82
CA GLY A 215 11.25 3.13 20.73
C GLY A 215 10.48 1.89 20.25
N HIS A 216 10.82 0.75 20.87
CA HIS A 216 10.39 -0.58 20.45
C HIS A 216 8.88 -0.76 20.39
N ALA A 217 8.15 -0.19 21.36
CA ALA A 217 6.69 -0.28 21.47
C ALA A 217 5.94 0.37 20.30
N ASN A 218 6.57 1.32 19.60
CA ASN A 218 5.94 2.05 18.49
C ASN A 218 6.09 1.34 17.15
N ARG A 219 6.93 0.30 17.06
CA ARG A 219 7.12 -0.47 15.81
C ARG A 219 5.85 -1.26 15.51
N ASP A 220 5.34 -1.15 14.28
CA ASP A 220 4.13 -1.86 13.88
C ASP A 220 4.30 -3.38 13.98
N HIS A 221 5.48 -3.91 13.66
CA HIS A 221 5.81 -5.33 13.73
C HIS A 221 6.41 -5.77 15.08
N ARG A 222 6.24 -5.01 16.17
CA ARG A 222 6.84 -5.37 17.48
C ARG A 222 6.52 -6.80 17.91
N VAL A 223 5.30 -7.26 17.64
CA VAL A 223 4.83 -8.60 18.01
C VAL A 223 5.65 -9.69 17.32
N LEU A 224 6.12 -9.46 16.10
CA LEU A 224 6.99 -10.40 15.40
C LEU A 224 8.36 -10.48 16.10
N LEU A 225 8.88 -9.34 16.57
CA LEU A 225 10.15 -9.32 17.30
C LEU A 225 10.03 -9.99 18.67
N GLU A 226 8.93 -9.74 19.39
CA GLU A 226 8.63 -10.37 20.68
C GLU A 226 8.41 -11.89 20.54
N ALA A 227 7.83 -12.33 19.42
CA ALA A 227 7.62 -13.75 19.12
C ALA A 227 8.95 -14.52 19.02
N ALA A 228 10.07 -13.88 18.66
CA ALA A 228 11.37 -14.55 18.61
C ALA A 228 11.74 -15.22 19.96
N SER A 229 11.35 -14.60 21.07
CA SER A 229 11.60 -15.08 22.44
C SER A 229 10.43 -15.87 23.05
N ASN A 230 9.31 -16.02 22.35
CA ASN A 230 8.12 -16.72 22.83
C ASN A 230 7.75 -17.89 21.90
N PRO A 231 8.14 -19.15 22.23
CA PRO A 231 7.95 -20.29 21.34
C PRO A 231 6.49 -20.57 20.93
N LYS A 232 5.53 -20.35 21.84
CA LYS A 232 4.11 -20.56 21.56
C LYS A 232 3.61 -19.53 20.55
N LEU A 233 3.91 -18.25 20.80
CA LEU A 233 3.53 -17.15 19.91
C LEU A 233 4.24 -17.27 18.54
N ARG A 234 5.52 -17.63 18.54
CA ARG A 234 6.30 -17.89 17.31
C ARG A 234 5.63 -18.93 16.44
N ARG A 235 5.34 -20.11 17.00
CA ARG A 235 4.71 -21.21 16.26
C ARG A 235 3.36 -20.80 15.68
N GLU A 236 2.57 -20.07 16.44
CA GLU A 236 1.25 -19.62 16.00
C GLU A 236 1.34 -18.60 14.86
N ILE A 237 2.17 -17.57 14.99
CA ILE A 237 2.38 -16.56 13.95
C ILE A 237 2.96 -17.20 12.68
N GLU A 238 3.97 -18.06 12.81
CA GLU A 238 4.57 -18.74 11.66
C GLU A 238 3.58 -19.68 10.96
N ALA A 239 2.70 -20.36 11.69
CA ALA A 239 1.66 -21.19 11.07
C ALA A 239 0.67 -20.36 10.24
N LEU A 240 0.24 -19.20 10.75
CA LEU A 240 -0.64 -18.28 10.03
C LEU A 240 0.02 -17.69 8.78
N LEU A 241 1.28 -17.27 8.89
CA LEU A 241 2.06 -16.73 7.77
C LEU A 241 2.35 -17.80 6.71
N PHE A 242 2.72 -19.01 7.14
CA PHE A 242 2.87 -20.15 6.24
C PHE A 242 1.57 -20.43 5.49
N GLY A 243 0.45 -20.49 6.21
CA GLY A 243 -0.88 -20.64 5.61
C GLY A 243 -1.23 -19.54 4.60
N LEU A 244 -0.86 -18.29 4.90
CA LEU A 244 -1.13 -17.13 4.04
C LEU A 244 -0.33 -17.16 2.73
N PHE A 245 0.96 -17.51 2.78
CA PHE A 245 1.87 -17.42 1.63
C PHE A 245 2.07 -18.74 0.87
N ARG A 246 1.92 -19.88 1.54
CA ARG A 246 2.16 -21.23 0.97
C ARG A 246 0.95 -22.14 0.99
N GLY A 247 0.09 -21.98 1.98
CA GLY A 247 -1.12 -22.78 2.13
C GLY A 247 -2.34 -22.22 1.39
N ASN A 248 -3.46 -22.92 1.55
CA ASN A 248 -4.79 -22.47 1.17
C ASN A 248 -5.58 -22.02 2.42
N ALA A 249 -4.92 -21.32 3.35
CA ALA A 249 -5.60 -20.80 4.53
C ALA A 249 -6.66 -19.77 4.13
N ASP A 250 -7.77 -19.74 4.86
CA ASP A 250 -8.80 -18.74 4.65
C ASP A 250 -8.25 -17.35 4.94
N GLU A 251 -8.35 -16.47 3.95
CA GLU A 251 -7.78 -15.12 4.01
C GLU A 251 -8.42 -14.28 5.12
N GLY A 252 -9.72 -14.43 5.38
CA GLY A 252 -10.40 -13.64 6.41
C GLY A 252 -10.08 -14.12 7.82
N VAL A 253 -10.19 -15.43 8.05
CA VAL A 253 -9.83 -16.05 9.33
C VAL A 253 -8.36 -15.77 9.68
N THR A 254 -7.46 -15.86 8.71
CA THR A 254 -6.04 -15.56 8.91
C THR A 254 -5.82 -14.10 9.25
N PHE A 255 -6.51 -13.18 8.57
CA PHE A 255 -6.39 -11.74 8.81
C PHE A 255 -6.85 -11.40 10.23
N ASP A 256 -8.05 -11.85 10.61
CA ASP A 256 -8.63 -11.53 11.92
C ASP A 256 -7.79 -12.13 13.05
N ARG A 257 -7.28 -13.37 12.89
CA ARG A 257 -6.39 -13.96 13.88
C ARG A 257 -5.06 -13.20 14.01
N LEU A 258 -4.46 -12.77 12.90
CA LEU A 258 -3.26 -11.93 12.94
C LEU A 258 -3.55 -10.54 13.54
N SER A 259 -4.75 -10.00 13.34
CA SER A 259 -5.20 -8.74 13.94
C SER A 259 -5.23 -8.85 15.46
N GLU A 260 -5.81 -9.92 16.00
CA GLU A 260 -5.83 -10.19 17.44
C GLU A 260 -4.41 -10.30 18.01
N LEU A 261 -3.53 -11.07 17.37
CA LEU A 261 -2.17 -11.31 17.86
C LEU A 261 -1.30 -10.05 17.80
N THR A 262 -1.47 -9.20 16.78
CA THR A 262 -0.65 -8.00 16.59
C THR A 262 -1.19 -6.76 17.31
N GLY A 263 -2.38 -6.84 17.89
CA GLY A 263 -3.05 -5.71 18.54
C GLY A 263 -3.65 -4.72 17.53
N GLY A 264 -4.19 -5.23 16.42
CA GLY A 264 -4.90 -4.44 15.41
C GLY A 264 -3.99 -3.52 14.60
N LYS A 265 -2.77 -3.97 14.28
CA LYS A 265 -1.79 -3.19 13.50
C LYS A 265 -2.14 -3.20 12.02
N TYR A 266 -3.14 -2.39 11.66
CA TYR A 266 -3.73 -2.40 10.31
C TYR A 266 -2.72 -2.21 9.16
N PRO A 267 -1.78 -1.24 9.20
CA PRO A 267 -0.78 -1.09 8.14
C PRO A 267 0.11 -2.33 7.95
N LEU A 268 0.44 -3.02 9.05
CA LEU A 268 1.23 -4.26 9.02
C LEU A 268 0.47 -5.38 8.30
N LEU A 269 -0.79 -5.62 8.67
CA LEU A 269 -1.59 -6.69 8.05
C LEU A 269 -1.85 -6.40 6.58
N ALA A 270 -2.21 -5.17 6.24
CA ALA A 270 -2.39 -4.77 4.86
C ALA A 270 -1.11 -4.93 4.02
N TYR A 271 0.07 -4.71 4.63
CA TYR A 271 1.34 -4.97 3.99
C TYR A 271 1.57 -6.46 3.71
N PHE A 272 1.20 -7.37 4.61
CA PHE A 272 1.32 -8.81 4.38
C PHE A 272 0.48 -9.26 3.18
N TYR A 273 -0.75 -8.76 3.08
CA TYR A 273 -1.65 -9.09 1.98
C TYR A 273 -1.21 -8.44 0.67
N PHE A 274 -0.67 -7.22 0.73
CA PHE A 274 -0.01 -6.59 -0.42
C PHE A 274 1.18 -7.42 -0.94
N LEU A 275 1.99 -8.01 -0.05
CA LEU A 275 3.03 -8.95 -0.45
C LEU A 275 2.43 -10.21 -1.09
N LYS A 276 1.35 -10.77 -0.52
CA LYS A 276 0.65 -11.95 -1.08
C LYS A 276 0.19 -11.71 -2.51
N ASP A 277 -0.60 -10.66 -2.75
CA ASP A 277 -1.14 -10.35 -4.07
C ASP A 277 -1.46 -8.85 -4.23
N MET A 278 -0.61 -8.16 -4.98
CA MET A 278 -0.75 -6.73 -5.25
C MET A 278 -1.92 -6.39 -6.19
N ASP A 279 -2.46 -7.36 -6.94
CA ASP A 279 -3.60 -7.10 -7.82
C ASP A 279 -4.94 -7.17 -7.07
N ARG A 280 -4.92 -7.73 -5.84
CA ARG A 280 -6.10 -7.88 -4.97
C ARG A 280 -6.04 -7.03 -3.70
N PHE A 281 -4.84 -6.81 -3.15
CA PHE A 281 -4.66 -6.26 -1.82
C PHE A 281 -3.72 -5.08 -1.81
N MET A 282 -4.16 -3.98 -1.20
CA MET A 282 -3.39 -2.75 -1.09
C MET A 282 -2.94 -2.45 0.35
N PRO A 283 -1.82 -1.74 0.53
CA PRO A 283 -1.45 -1.17 1.83
C PRO A 283 -2.53 -0.19 2.31
N VAL A 284 -2.58 0.11 3.61
CA VAL A 284 -3.49 1.10 4.17
C VAL A 284 -2.80 1.96 5.22
N GLN A 285 -3.10 3.26 5.18
CA GLN A 285 -2.74 4.20 6.23
C GLN A 285 -4.02 4.93 6.66
N PRO A 286 -4.63 4.54 7.80
CA PRO A 286 -6.02 4.85 8.04
C PRO A 286 -6.39 6.34 7.98
N THR A 287 -5.58 7.19 8.60
CA THR A 287 -5.85 8.64 8.64
C THR A 287 -5.73 9.33 7.28
N GLY A 288 -4.88 8.82 6.38
CA GLY A 288 -4.75 9.32 5.02
C GLY A 288 -5.92 8.87 4.15
N PHE A 289 -6.24 7.58 4.18
CA PHE A 289 -7.32 7.02 3.36
C PHE A 289 -8.69 7.54 3.75
N ASP A 290 -8.99 7.69 5.05
CA ASP A 290 -10.25 8.29 5.50
C ASP A 290 -10.38 9.75 5.05
N ARG A 291 -9.26 10.48 4.93
CA ARG A 291 -9.26 11.85 4.37
C ARG A 291 -9.57 11.83 2.88
N ALA A 292 -8.95 10.93 2.11
CA ALA A 292 -9.24 10.78 0.68
C ALA A 292 -10.70 10.39 0.45
N PHE A 293 -11.20 9.39 1.16
CA PHE A 293 -12.58 8.91 1.03
C PHE A 293 -13.60 10.00 1.36
N ARG A 294 -13.39 10.76 2.45
CA ARG A 294 -14.25 11.92 2.74
C ARG A 294 -14.25 12.95 1.61
N ALA A 295 -13.09 13.24 1.03
CA ALA A 295 -12.99 14.18 -0.09
C ALA A 295 -13.65 13.66 -1.38
N LEU A 296 -13.73 12.34 -1.54
CA LEU A 296 -14.40 11.65 -2.63
C LEU A 296 -15.91 11.42 -2.37
N GLY A 297 -16.43 11.84 -1.22
CA GLY A 297 -17.84 11.60 -0.84
C GLY A 297 -18.14 10.16 -0.47
N ILE A 298 -17.12 9.39 -0.10
CA ILE A 298 -17.23 7.98 0.27
C ILE A 298 -17.42 7.90 1.79
N ASP A 299 -18.58 7.38 2.22
CA ASP A 299 -18.88 7.13 3.64
C ASP A 299 -18.28 5.78 4.08
N PHE A 300 -16.97 5.77 4.31
CA PHE A 300 -16.23 4.61 4.77
C PHE A 300 -15.04 5.02 5.63
N SER A 301 -14.79 4.27 6.70
CA SER A 301 -13.73 4.56 7.68
C SER A 301 -12.88 3.32 7.94
N THR A 302 -11.57 3.51 7.92
CA THR A 302 -10.55 2.50 8.24
C THR A 302 -9.93 2.73 9.62
N LEU A 303 -10.11 3.91 10.21
CA LEU A 303 -9.54 4.25 11.51
C LEU A 303 -10.14 3.39 12.63
N ARG A 304 -9.27 2.63 13.31
CA ARG A 304 -9.64 1.70 14.41
C ARG A 304 -10.58 0.56 13.99
N GLN A 305 -10.65 0.25 12.69
CA GLN A 305 -11.49 -0.80 12.12
C GLN A 305 -10.65 -1.94 11.53
N CYS A 306 -9.66 -2.45 12.28
CA CYS A 306 -8.74 -3.48 11.77
C CYS A 306 -9.38 -4.88 11.79
N SER A 307 -10.14 -5.20 10.75
CA SER A 307 -10.79 -6.50 10.52
C SER A 307 -10.78 -6.87 9.04
N TRP A 308 -10.98 -8.15 8.73
CA TRP A 308 -11.10 -8.63 7.36
C TRP A 308 -12.27 -7.96 6.60
N GLU A 309 -13.42 -7.81 7.25
CA GLU A 309 -14.60 -7.18 6.64
C GLU A 309 -14.30 -5.74 6.21
N ASN A 310 -13.62 -4.97 7.08
CA ASN A 310 -13.22 -3.61 6.74
C ASN A 310 -12.16 -3.61 5.63
N TYR A 311 -11.15 -4.49 5.71
CA TYR A 311 -10.05 -4.53 4.74
C TYR A 311 -10.49 -4.97 3.34
N SER A 312 -11.38 -5.96 3.26
CA SER A 312 -11.97 -6.40 2.00
C SER A 312 -12.85 -5.30 1.39
N THR A 313 -13.60 -4.56 2.21
CA THR A 313 -14.38 -3.40 1.77
C THR A 313 -13.48 -2.28 1.26
N TYR A 314 -12.40 -1.96 1.97
CA TYR A 314 -11.37 -1.02 1.53
C TYR A 314 -10.82 -1.35 0.13
N ASN A 315 -10.41 -2.60 -0.10
CA ASN A 315 -9.89 -3.02 -1.41
C ASN A 315 -10.95 -2.98 -2.51
N ARG A 316 -12.21 -3.36 -2.21
CA ARG A 316 -13.33 -3.22 -3.14
C ARG A 316 -13.62 -1.76 -3.51
N THR A 317 -13.55 -0.84 -2.53
CA THR A 317 -13.68 0.60 -2.77
C THR A 317 -12.57 1.11 -3.70
N LEU A 318 -11.32 0.72 -3.47
CA LEU A 318 -10.23 1.06 -4.41
C LEU A 318 -10.44 0.48 -5.80
N ALA A 319 -10.94 -0.76 -5.90
CA ALA A 319 -11.23 -1.38 -7.18
C ALA A 319 -12.32 -0.62 -7.94
N ALA A 320 -13.38 -0.16 -7.26
CA ALA A 320 -14.44 0.66 -7.86
C ALA A 320 -13.93 2.01 -8.39
N LEU A 321 -12.94 2.62 -7.71
CA LEU A 321 -12.33 3.88 -8.15
C LEU A 321 -11.54 3.75 -9.46
N ARG A 322 -11.06 2.57 -9.83
CA ARG A 322 -10.27 2.36 -11.06
C ARG A 322 -11.01 2.86 -12.31
N SER A 323 -12.27 2.50 -12.44
CA SER A 323 -13.11 2.86 -13.59
C SER A 323 -13.36 4.38 -13.65
N LEU A 324 -13.60 5.01 -12.50
CA LEU A 324 -13.85 6.46 -12.41
C LEU A 324 -12.60 7.27 -12.73
N VAL A 325 -11.44 6.87 -12.19
CA VAL A 325 -10.14 7.45 -12.51
C VAL A 325 -9.84 7.29 -13.99
N GLY A 326 -10.03 6.09 -14.54
CA GLY A 326 -9.80 5.81 -15.97
C GLY A 326 -10.65 6.67 -16.88
N ALA A 327 -11.95 6.73 -16.62
CA ALA A 327 -12.89 7.55 -17.40
C ALA A 327 -12.57 9.04 -17.32
N THR A 328 -12.24 9.56 -16.13
CA THR A 328 -12.01 11.01 -15.93
C THR A 328 -10.64 11.45 -16.44
N ALA A 329 -9.62 10.61 -16.33
CA ALA A 329 -8.27 10.89 -16.80
C ALA A 329 -8.03 10.50 -18.26
N GLY A 330 -8.96 9.78 -18.92
CA GLY A 330 -8.76 9.24 -20.26
C GLY A 330 -7.75 8.09 -20.31
N LEU A 331 -7.61 7.32 -19.23
CA LEU A 331 -6.67 6.20 -19.11
C LEU A 331 -7.40 4.87 -19.28
N LYS A 332 -6.84 3.95 -20.08
CA LYS A 332 -7.44 2.65 -20.38
C LYS A 332 -7.14 1.59 -19.30
N ASP A 333 -5.92 1.59 -18.76
CA ASP A 333 -5.43 0.53 -17.87
C ASP A 333 -5.03 1.09 -16.50
N VAL A 334 -6.03 1.42 -15.67
CA VAL A 334 -5.80 1.82 -14.27
C VAL A 334 -5.70 0.55 -13.41
N ARG A 335 -4.54 0.29 -12.81
CA ARG A 335 -4.33 -0.84 -11.90
C ARG A 335 -4.83 -0.50 -10.49
N LEU A 336 -4.96 -1.51 -9.63
CA LEU A 336 -5.37 -1.30 -8.24
C LEU A 336 -4.38 -0.38 -7.48
N VAL A 337 -3.07 -0.58 -7.72
CA VAL A 337 -2.01 0.28 -7.16
C VAL A 337 -2.09 1.73 -7.63
N ASP A 338 -2.62 1.98 -8.84
CA ASP A 338 -2.79 3.33 -9.37
C ASP A 338 -3.95 4.04 -8.65
N ALA A 339 -5.08 3.34 -8.45
CA ALA A 339 -6.20 3.86 -7.65
C ALA A 339 -5.79 4.16 -6.19
N HIS A 340 -5.02 3.26 -5.57
CA HIS A 340 -4.40 3.50 -4.26
C HIS A 340 -3.53 4.77 -4.28
N SER A 341 -2.65 4.90 -5.28
CA SER A 341 -1.70 6.02 -5.41
C SER A 341 -2.43 7.37 -5.59
N PHE A 342 -3.53 7.37 -6.33
CA PHE A 342 -4.42 8.54 -6.44
C PHE A 342 -4.97 8.96 -5.07
N CYS A 343 -5.56 8.03 -4.31
CA CYS A 343 -6.10 8.33 -2.99
C CYS A 343 -5.02 8.83 -2.02
N TRP A 344 -3.85 8.18 -1.99
CA TRP A 344 -2.73 8.59 -1.14
C TRP A 344 -2.26 10.01 -1.47
N MET A 345 -2.05 10.29 -2.76
CA MET A 345 -1.61 11.62 -3.20
C MET A 345 -2.67 12.68 -2.93
N LEU A 346 -3.95 12.41 -3.20
CA LEU A 346 -5.06 13.32 -2.88
C LEU A 346 -5.08 13.65 -1.38
N ALA A 347 -5.02 12.64 -0.50
CA ALA A 347 -4.99 12.85 0.94
C ALA A 347 -3.78 13.68 1.40
N THR A 348 -2.62 13.45 0.78
CA THR A 348 -1.38 14.17 1.10
C THR A 348 -1.48 15.62 0.66
N LEU A 349 -1.93 15.88 -0.57
CA LEU A 349 -2.11 17.23 -1.09
C LEU A 349 -3.15 18.01 -0.29
N LEU A 350 -4.29 17.42 0.07
CA LEU A 350 -5.29 18.07 0.93
C LEU A 350 -4.74 18.45 2.29
N LYS A 351 -3.88 17.60 2.89
CA LYS A 351 -3.20 17.92 4.14
C LYS A 351 -2.24 19.10 3.97
N MET A 352 -1.39 19.05 2.94
CA MET A 352 -0.45 20.15 2.64
C MET A 352 -1.17 21.45 2.34
N GLU A 353 -2.33 21.41 1.67
CA GLU A 353 -3.19 22.57 1.43
C GLU A 353 -3.68 23.18 2.75
N ALA A 354 -4.25 22.35 3.63
CA ALA A 354 -4.74 22.78 4.95
C ALA A 354 -3.62 23.34 5.84
N GLU A 355 -2.39 22.83 5.69
CA GLU A 355 -1.18 23.32 6.36
C GLU A 355 -0.56 24.55 5.67
N GLY A 356 -1.18 25.10 4.62
CA GLY A 356 -0.67 26.27 3.88
C GLY A 356 0.60 26.01 3.06
N SER A 357 0.97 24.73 2.88
CA SER A 357 2.24 24.29 2.28
C SER A 357 2.15 24.04 0.76
N ILE A 358 1.01 24.38 0.14
CA ILE A 358 0.78 24.32 -1.31
C ILE A 358 0.97 25.68 -2.00
N ALA A 359 0.91 26.80 -1.26
CA ALA A 359 1.01 28.15 -1.81
C ALA A 359 2.33 28.86 -1.43
N LYS A 360 3.37 28.67 -2.25
CA LYS A 360 4.45 29.66 -2.49
C LYS A 360 4.87 29.60 -3.96
N ALA A 361 3.96 30.01 -4.84
CA ALA A 361 4.30 30.44 -6.18
C ALA A 361 3.71 31.83 -6.41
N ALA A 362 4.23 32.83 -5.70
CA ALA A 362 4.01 34.25 -6.01
C ALA A 362 5.34 35.00 -5.90
N VAL A 363 5.83 35.40 -7.07
CA VAL A 363 6.80 36.45 -7.41
C VAL A 363 7.65 37.01 -6.25
N GLY A 364 8.88 36.51 -6.16
CA GLY A 364 9.93 37.10 -5.33
C GLY A 364 11.20 36.24 -5.36
N LYS A 365 12.22 36.72 -6.08
CA LYS A 365 13.62 36.26 -6.17
C LYS A 365 13.99 35.05 -5.28
N ASP A 366 13.70 33.87 -5.77
CA ASP A 366 14.50 32.65 -5.66
C ASP A 366 13.69 31.55 -6.34
N GLN A 367 13.87 31.47 -7.66
CA GLN A 367 13.47 30.26 -8.38
C GLN A 367 14.26 29.11 -7.78
N VAL A 368 13.60 28.28 -6.97
CA VAL A 368 13.92 26.86 -6.99
C VAL A 368 13.52 26.39 -8.39
N ARG A 369 14.46 26.56 -9.32
CA ARG A 369 14.41 26.02 -10.67
C ARG A 369 14.14 24.53 -10.52
N TYR A 370 13.12 24.01 -11.18
CA TYR A 370 13.04 22.59 -11.41
C TYR A 370 14.28 22.21 -12.23
N LEU A 371 15.21 21.54 -11.57
CA LEU A 371 16.54 21.22 -12.05
C LEU A 371 16.39 20.26 -13.25
N GLY A 372 16.91 20.65 -14.40
CA GLY A 372 17.00 19.79 -15.58
C GLY A 372 17.97 18.63 -15.35
N GLY A 373 18.13 17.75 -16.35
CA GLY A 373 19.03 16.60 -16.24
C GLY A 373 20.48 16.98 -15.88
N ARG A 374 20.92 18.15 -16.35
CA ARG A 374 22.24 18.71 -16.03
C ARG A 374 22.32 19.11 -14.56
N GLU A 375 21.33 19.84 -14.05
CA GLU A 375 21.34 20.33 -12.69
C GLU A 375 21.08 19.22 -11.65
N LYS A 376 20.28 18.20 -12.00
CA LYS A 376 20.17 16.97 -11.20
C LYS A 376 21.51 16.23 -11.11
N SER A 377 22.31 16.23 -12.18
CA SER A 377 23.64 15.60 -12.20
C SER A 377 24.62 16.33 -11.29
N ILE A 378 24.57 17.66 -11.28
CA ILE A 378 25.36 18.52 -10.39
C ILE A 378 25.04 18.21 -8.92
N ILE A 379 23.76 18.09 -8.57
CA ILE A 379 23.34 17.78 -7.19
C ILE A 379 23.70 16.35 -6.78
N ALA A 380 23.52 15.38 -7.67
CA ALA A 380 23.92 14.00 -7.40
C ALA A 380 25.44 13.89 -7.15
N MET A 381 26.26 14.60 -7.93
CA MET A 381 27.71 14.69 -7.71
C MET A 381 28.04 15.34 -6.37
N ARG A 382 27.37 16.45 -6.02
CA ARG A 382 27.55 17.13 -4.72
C ARG A 382 27.22 16.22 -3.54
N LEU A 383 26.06 15.55 -3.56
CA LEU A 383 25.61 14.66 -2.49
C LEU A 383 26.53 13.45 -2.33
N SER A 384 27.11 12.94 -3.42
CA SER A 384 28.12 11.86 -3.38
C SER A 384 29.38 12.30 -2.63
N VAL A 385 29.86 13.52 -2.89
CA VAL A 385 31.01 14.11 -2.18
C VAL A 385 30.67 14.34 -0.70
N GLU A 386 29.53 14.95 -0.40
CA GLU A 386 29.08 15.23 0.97
C GLU A 386 28.93 13.94 1.79
N ASN A 387 28.37 12.87 1.21
CA ASN A 387 28.29 11.56 1.87
C ASN A 387 29.65 10.91 2.05
N THR A 388 30.57 11.06 1.10
CA THR A 388 31.95 10.55 1.23
C THR A 388 32.69 11.25 2.37
N VAL A 389 32.51 12.55 2.52
CA VAL A 389 33.08 13.36 3.62
C VAL A 389 32.42 12.99 4.95
N LYS A 390 31.10 12.87 5.00
CA LYS A 390 30.33 12.56 6.22
C LYS A 390 30.62 11.15 6.77
N ASN A 391 30.95 10.20 5.89
CA ASN A 391 31.30 8.84 6.27
C ASN A 391 32.80 8.65 6.60
N ALA A 392 33.62 9.71 6.55
CA ALA A 392 35.02 9.68 6.98
C ALA A 392 35.19 9.79 8.52
N ASN A 393 34.30 9.15 9.30
CA ASN A 393 34.23 9.27 10.76
C ASN A 393 35.00 8.16 11.51
N GLY A 394 36.27 7.96 11.16
CA GLY A 394 37.27 7.38 12.07
C GLY A 394 37.00 5.98 12.66
N GLN A 395 36.24 5.10 11.99
CA GLN A 395 36.11 3.71 12.41
C GLN A 395 37.23 2.83 11.81
N ILE A 396 37.80 1.97 12.66
CA ILE A 396 38.95 1.13 12.34
C ILE A 396 38.51 -0.04 11.44
N VAL A 397 38.85 0.03 10.16
CA VAL A 397 39.00 -1.11 9.26
C VAL A 397 40.37 -0.93 8.60
N GLN A 398 41.28 -1.90 8.72
CA GLN A 398 42.62 -1.80 8.16
C GLN A 398 42.60 -1.74 6.63
N ARG A 399 42.65 -0.51 6.11
CA ARG A 399 43.11 -0.16 4.76
C ARG A 399 43.69 1.24 4.88
N ILE A 400 44.83 1.52 4.24
CA ILE A 400 45.46 2.85 4.26
C ILE A 400 44.45 3.85 3.67
N LEU A 401 43.74 4.57 4.53
CA LEU A 401 42.74 5.57 4.19
C LEU A 401 43.47 6.89 3.96
N LYS A 402 43.53 7.31 2.69
CA LYS A 402 44.05 8.64 2.31
C LYS A 402 43.05 9.71 2.77
N ASN A 403 43.54 10.76 3.46
CA ASN A 403 42.73 11.90 3.91
C ASN A 403 42.20 12.68 2.69
N LYS A 404 40.88 12.92 2.62
CA LYS A 404 40.23 13.64 1.52
C LYS A 404 39.37 14.76 2.09
N GLU A 405 39.91 15.98 2.05
CA GLU A 405 39.21 17.19 2.47
C GLU A 405 38.51 17.85 1.27
N LEU A 406 37.36 18.48 1.51
CA LEU A 406 36.73 19.41 0.58
C LEU A 406 37.19 20.81 0.95
N ARG A 407 38.06 21.42 0.14
CA ARG A 407 38.69 22.72 0.42
C ARG A 407 37.98 23.89 -0.27
N MET A 408 36.67 23.78 -0.42
CA MET A 408 35.80 24.82 -0.97
C MET A 408 34.38 24.66 -0.43
N THR A 409 33.59 25.72 -0.48
CA THR A 409 32.17 25.68 -0.10
C THR A 409 31.35 24.92 -1.16
N SER A 410 30.16 24.45 -0.78
CA SER A 410 29.26 23.76 -1.71
C SER A 410 28.87 24.62 -2.92
N ALA A 411 28.73 25.95 -2.73
CA ALA A 411 28.43 26.88 -3.81
C ALA A 411 29.62 27.07 -4.78
N GLU A 412 30.84 27.08 -4.26
CA GLU A 412 32.07 27.14 -5.07
C GLU A 412 32.28 25.84 -5.85
N LEU A 413 31.98 24.68 -5.24
CA LEU A 413 32.04 23.39 -5.90
C LEU A 413 31.03 23.30 -7.06
N GLU A 414 29.80 23.74 -6.85
CA GLU A 414 28.77 23.76 -7.89
C GLU A 414 29.19 24.67 -9.06
N LYS A 415 29.73 25.86 -8.75
CA LYS A 415 30.26 26.78 -9.77
C LYS A 415 31.44 26.18 -10.53
N LEU A 416 32.36 25.51 -9.83
CA LEU A 416 33.52 24.86 -10.45
C LEU A 416 33.09 23.71 -11.38
N ILE A 417 32.17 22.85 -10.95
CA ILE A 417 31.65 21.76 -11.78
C ILE A 417 30.95 22.30 -13.03
N ALA A 418 30.15 23.36 -12.89
CA ALA A 418 29.52 24.01 -14.04
C ALA A 418 30.56 24.58 -15.02
N SER A 419 31.59 25.27 -14.51
CA SER A 419 32.69 25.78 -15.33
C SER A 419 33.49 24.66 -16.01
N LEU A 420 33.73 23.53 -15.34
CA LEU A 420 34.40 22.38 -15.95
C LEU A 420 33.56 21.75 -17.07
N LEU A 421 32.24 21.60 -16.86
CA LEU A 421 31.34 21.11 -17.90
C LEU A 421 31.31 22.03 -19.13
N ASP A 422 31.33 23.35 -18.90
CA ASP A 422 31.36 24.34 -19.98
C ASP A 422 32.72 24.33 -20.72
N LEU A 423 33.84 24.31 -19.99
CA LEU A 423 35.19 24.23 -20.57
C LEU A 423 35.42 22.94 -21.37
N GLN A 424 34.81 21.84 -20.94
CA GLN A 424 34.91 20.54 -21.60
C GLN A 424 33.84 20.33 -22.69
N ASP A 425 33.04 21.34 -23.01
CA ASP A 425 31.93 21.24 -23.98
C ASP A 425 30.99 20.05 -23.72
N ASN A 426 30.66 19.81 -22.44
CA ASN A 426 29.86 18.68 -21.98
C ASN A 426 30.37 17.30 -22.47
N ARG A 427 31.69 17.13 -22.58
CA ARG A 427 32.35 15.88 -22.92
C ARG A 427 33.28 15.40 -21.81
N CYS A 428 33.47 14.09 -21.77
CA CYS A 428 34.41 13.44 -20.84
C CYS A 428 35.84 13.93 -21.08
N ALA A 429 36.50 14.44 -20.03
CA ALA A 429 37.86 14.98 -20.12
C ALA A 429 38.89 13.96 -20.63
N LEU A 430 38.72 12.67 -20.32
CA LEU A 430 39.66 11.62 -20.70
C LEU A 430 39.37 10.99 -22.06
N THR A 431 38.10 11.04 -22.50
CA THR A 431 37.65 10.25 -23.66
C THR A 431 37.07 11.09 -24.79
N GLY A 432 36.64 12.32 -24.53
CA GLY A 432 35.93 13.18 -25.48
C GLY A 432 34.49 12.73 -25.79
N ILE A 433 34.01 11.65 -25.16
CA ILE A 433 32.64 11.14 -25.35
C ILE A 433 31.65 12.17 -24.80
N PRO A 434 30.59 12.54 -25.56
CA PRO A 434 29.52 13.40 -25.06
C PRO A 434 28.86 12.79 -23.82
N PHE A 435 28.65 13.60 -22.78
CA PHE A 435 27.87 13.14 -21.65
C PHE A 435 26.41 12.93 -22.04
N GLN A 436 25.81 11.90 -21.47
CA GLN A 436 24.36 11.84 -21.34
C GLN A 436 24.01 12.39 -19.97
N PHE A 437 23.27 13.50 -19.90
CA PHE A 437 22.85 14.05 -18.61
C PHE A 437 21.65 13.26 -18.07
N LEU A 438 21.47 13.27 -16.73
CA LEU A 438 20.40 12.51 -16.06
C LEU A 438 19.04 12.71 -16.73
N GLY A 439 18.54 11.65 -17.35
CA GLY A 439 17.27 11.60 -18.07
C GLY A 439 16.79 10.15 -18.19
N PRO A 440 15.55 9.91 -18.63
CA PRO A 440 14.95 8.58 -18.68
C PRO A 440 15.72 7.59 -19.57
N GLU A 441 16.25 8.09 -20.69
CA GLU A 441 16.99 7.33 -21.71
C GLU A 441 18.51 7.40 -21.51
N ALA A 442 18.98 8.02 -20.43
CA ALA A 442 20.41 8.23 -20.22
C ALA A 442 21.08 6.93 -19.76
N ASP A 443 22.04 6.44 -20.54
CA ASP A 443 22.92 5.35 -20.13
C ASP A 443 23.72 5.78 -18.91
N LYS A 444 23.56 5.03 -17.81
CA LYS A 444 24.25 5.25 -16.54
C LYS A 444 25.76 5.34 -16.72
N ASN A 445 26.34 4.57 -17.64
CA ASN A 445 27.78 4.59 -17.91
C ASN A 445 28.23 5.94 -18.46
N LEU A 446 27.41 6.59 -19.27
CA LEU A 446 27.72 7.85 -19.96
C LEU A 446 27.33 9.11 -19.17
N LEU A 447 26.75 8.94 -17.97
CA LEU A 447 26.50 10.04 -17.05
C LEU A 447 27.82 10.72 -16.63
N PRO A 448 27.82 12.05 -16.41
CA PRO A 448 28.98 12.75 -15.88
C PRO A 448 29.27 12.33 -14.43
N SER A 449 30.56 12.27 -14.11
CA SER A 449 31.10 11.89 -12.81
C SER A 449 32.31 12.76 -12.52
N LEU A 450 32.44 13.23 -11.26
CA LEU A 450 33.56 14.05 -10.85
C LEU A 450 34.76 13.16 -10.47
N ASP A 451 35.86 13.31 -11.19
CA ASP A 451 37.12 12.58 -10.96
C ASP A 451 38.19 13.51 -10.41
N ARG A 452 39.09 12.94 -9.59
CA ARG A 452 40.30 13.62 -9.12
C ARG A 452 41.45 13.25 -10.03
N ILE A 453 42.09 14.26 -10.61
CA ILE A 453 43.25 14.07 -11.49
C ILE A 453 44.34 13.34 -10.71
N ASP A 454 44.75 13.89 -9.56
CA ASP A 454 45.52 13.18 -8.56
C ASP A 454 44.57 12.54 -7.52
N SER A 455 44.50 11.21 -7.54
CA SER A 455 43.68 10.42 -6.62
C SER A 455 44.20 10.41 -5.18
N ALA A 456 45.46 10.79 -4.95
CA ALA A 456 46.02 11.00 -3.62
C ALA A 456 45.71 12.41 -3.06
N GLY A 457 45.41 13.37 -3.92
CA GLY A 457 45.02 14.73 -3.56
C GLY A 457 43.57 14.90 -3.09
N HIS A 458 43.25 16.15 -2.72
CA HIS A 458 41.97 16.57 -2.18
C HIS A 458 40.97 17.04 -3.27
N TYR A 459 39.72 17.30 -2.87
CA TYR A 459 38.74 17.94 -3.74
C TYR A 459 38.94 19.45 -3.70
N GLU A 460 39.80 19.95 -4.59
CA GLU A 460 40.21 21.35 -4.67
C GLU A 460 40.29 21.85 -6.12
N VAL A 461 40.26 23.17 -6.29
CA VAL A 461 40.37 23.81 -7.61
C VAL A 461 41.70 23.38 -8.26
N GLY A 462 41.65 22.92 -9.51
CA GLY A 462 42.82 22.46 -10.26
C GLY A 462 43.10 20.96 -10.16
N ASN A 463 42.49 20.23 -9.22
CA ASN A 463 42.63 18.76 -9.11
C ASN A 463 41.37 17.98 -9.56
N LEU A 464 40.41 18.66 -10.17
CA LEU A 464 39.11 18.08 -10.53
C LEU A 464 38.87 18.15 -12.04
N GLN A 465 38.30 17.08 -12.58
CA GLN A 465 37.83 16.98 -13.96
C GLN A 465 36.51 16.21 -14.01
N VAL A 466 35.71 16.41 -15.06
CA VAL A 466 34.47 15.64 -15.25
C VAL A 466 34.68 14.55 -16.31
N VAL A 467 34.35 13.31 -15.96
CA VAL A 467 34.51 12.13 -16.83
C VAL A 467 33.22 11.30 -16.86
N CYS A 468 33.07 10.37 -17.80
CA CYS A 468 31.92 9.43 -17.78
C CYS A 468 32.01 8.51 -16.56
N GLN A 469 30.88 8.08 -15.99
CA GLN A 469 30.86 7.18 -14.83
C GLN A 469 31.66 5.90 -15.03
N PHE A 470 31.54 5.25 -16.20
CA PHE A 470 32.32 4.04 -16.46
C PHE A 470 33.83 4.30 -16.54
N ILE A 471 34.22 5.50 -17.00
CA ILE A 471 35.63 5.91 -17.09
C ILE A 471 36.20 6.22 -15.71
N ASN A 472 35.43 6.89 -14.85
CA ASN A 472 35.83 7.09 -13.45
C ASN A 472 36.03 5.74 -12.73
N PHE A 473 35.12 4.79 -13.00
CA PHE A 473 35.21 3.44 -12.47
C PHE A 473 36.44 2.68 -12.99
N TRP A 474 36.76 2.77 -14.29
CA TRP A 474 37.93 2.13 -14.89
C TRP A 474 39.25 2.73 -14.42
N LYS A 475 39.31 4.07 -14.29
CA LYS A 475 40.50 4.75 -13.79
C LYS A 475 40.79 4.37 -12.35
N GLY A 476 39.76 4.30 -11.51
CA GLY A 476 39.90 3.93 -10.10
C GLY A 476 40.84 4.90 -9.38
N ASP A 477 41.94 4.38 -8.81
CA ASP A 477 43.02 5.16 -8.20
C ASP A 477 44.31 5.23 -9.04
N SER A 478 44.25 4.81 -10.30
CA SER A 478 45.36 4.87 -11.25
C SER A 478 45.77 6.32 -11.55
N ASP A 479 47.04 6.51 -11.90
CA ASP A 479 47.54 7.80 -12.37
C ASP A 479 46.79 8.25 -13.63
N ASN A 480 46.48 9.54 -13.69
CA ASN A 480 45.65 10.10 -14.76
C ASN A 480 46.34 10.08 -16.12
N ALA A 481 47.64 10.39 -16.18
CA ALA A 481 48.37 10.44 -17.44
C ALA A 481 48.61 9.01 -17.97
N GLU A 482 48.95 8.08 -17.08
CA GLU A 482 49.11 6.68 -17.47
C GLU A 482 47.80 6.05 -17.95
N PHE A 483 46.68 6.35 -17.29
CA PHE A 483 45.38 5.89 -17.74
C PHE A 483 45.01 6.46 -19.11
N GLN A 484 45.28 7.75 -19.38
CA GLN A 484 45.09 8.34 -20.71
C GLN A 484 45.94 7.63 -21.77
N ARG A 485 47.22 7.35 -21.48
CA ARG A 485 48.12 6.61 -22.37
C ARG A 485 47.55 5.24 -22.73
N LEU A 486 47.14 4.45 -21.73
CA LEU A 486 46.54 3.13 -21.94
C LEU A 486 45.22 3.21 -22.72
N LEU A 487 44.41 4.24 -22.48
CA LEU A 487 43.17 4.46 -23.22
C LEU A 487 43.43 4.77 -24.70
N MET A 488 44.49 5.50 -25.04
CA MET A 488 44.89 5.74 -26.43
C MET A 488 45.29 4.45 -27.14
N LEU A 489 46.01 3.54 -26.47
CA LEU A 489 46.32 2.21 -26.99
C LEU A 489 45.04 1.40 -27.30
N VAL A 490 44.06 1.41 -26.38
CA VAL A 490 42.76 0.74 -26.58
C VAL A 490 41.99 1.31 -27.78
N ARG A 491 42.17 2.59 -28.09
CA ARG A 491 41.55 3.27 -29.23
C ARG A 491 42.26 2.99 -30.56
N GLY A 492 43.38 2.27 -30.56
CA GLY A 492 44.20 2.04 -31.74
C GLY A 492 44.88 3.32 -32.26
N ILE A 493 45.00 4.35 -31.42
CA ILE A 493 45.71 5.59 -31.72
C ILE A 493 47.09 5.44 -31.09
N GLU A 494 48.06 4.94 -31.86
CA GLU A 494 49.47 4.91 -31.42
C GLU A 494 49.96 6.35 -31.16
N SER A 495 50.75 6.51 -30.10
CA SER A 495 51.39 7.79 -29.75
C SER A 495 52.58 8.06 -30.64
#